data_AF-A0A8J3UV14-F1
#
_entry.id   AF-A0A8J3UV14-F1
#
_cell.length_a   1.000
_cell.length_b   1.000
_cell.length_c   1.000
_cell.angle_alpha   90.00
_cell.angle_beta   90.00
_cell.angle_gamma   90.00
#
_symmetry.space_group_name_H-M   'P 1'
#
loop_
_entity.id
_entity.type
_entity.pdbx_description
1 polymer ?
#
loop_
_entity_poly.entity_id
_entity_poly.type
_entity_poly.pdbx_seq_one_letter_code
_entity_poly.pdbx_strand_id
1 'polypeptide(L)'
;MRLQQETLVMREPYRTVGLWVRVVLLVVLLWGALLTVLSANPRERSATDFQTALHAGQITYVIYEGSGDHLHDLRWSIGPLFWYQAKASSTLTYMRRDLLNDLSAVSPRPVVRWVSSRNNGGGLLPDWPFQVPVPRVSWLVTVAWIATFVIMIGTARPRLGNRWAWFWLFSVGEIGAIMFLFSEPRAVWRGLGPQEPASGRMSGGQGCLMAICLNFLISVLAAVEIFGGVQTLFDVLARP
;
A
#
# COMPACT_ATOMS: atom_id res chain seq x y z
N MET A 1 5.27 -35.99 34.63
CA MET A 1 4.51 -36.06 33.37
C MET A 1 3.25 -35.18 33.35
N ARG A 2 2.38 -35.19 34.37
CA ARG A 2 1.13 -34.37 34.39
C ARG A 2 1.33 -32.86 34.15
N LEU A 3 2.36 -32.25 34.75
CA LEU A 3 2.63 -30.81 34.61
C LEU A 3 3.01 -30.36 33.18
N GLN A 4 3.54 -31.26 32.33
CA GLN A 4 3.82 -30.91 30.93
C GLN A 4 2.55 -30.89 30.06
N GLN A 5 1.52 -31.65 30.43
CA GLN A 5 0.27 -31.72 29.68
C GLN A 5 -0.57 -30.44 29.84
N GLU A 6 -0.62 -29.88 31.05
CA GLU A 6 -1.38 -28.65 31.31
C GLU A 6 -0.79 -27.41 30.60
N THR A 7 0.53 -27.32 30.48
CA THR A 7 1.19 -26.18 29.79
C THR A 7 1.01 -26.21 28.27
N LEU A 8 0.68 -27.37 27.68
CA LEU A 8 0.40 -27.50 26.25
C LEU A 8 -1.00 -27.02 25.88
N VAL A 9 -2.01 -27.33 26.73
CA VAL A 9 -3.41 -26.98 26.46
C VAL A 9 -3.64 -25.46 26.42
N MET A 10 -2.97 -24.69 27.28
CA MET A 10 -3.11 -23.22 27.24
C MET A 10 -2.45 -22.55 26.02
N ARG A 11 -1.53 -23.20 25.31
CA ARG A 11 -0.77 -22.56 24.21
C ARG A 11 -1.48 -22.56 22.87
N GLU A 12 -2.44 -23.45 22.66
CA GLU A 12 -3.19 -23.56 21.40
C GLU A 12 -4.05 -22.31 21.09
N PRO A 13 -4.87 -21.76 22.01
CA PRO A 13 -5.70 -20.59 21.70
C PRO A 13 -4.85 -19.38 21.31
N TYR A 14 -3.71 -19.12 21.97
CA TYR A 14 -2.82 -18.02 21.62
C TYR A 14 -2.20 -18.18 20.23
N ARG A 15 -1.91 -19.41 19.79
CA ARG A 15 -1.39 -19.67 18.43
C ARG A 15 -2.43 -19.35 17.37
N THR A 16 -3.68 -19.75 17.61
CA THR A 16 -4.80 -19.47 16.70
C THR A 16 -5.07 -17.97 16.63
N VAL A 17 -5.13 -17.28 17.78
CA VAL A 17 -5.31 -15.82 17.83
C VAL A 17 -4.17 -15.11 17.10
N GLY A 18 -2.91 -15.50 17.35
CA GLY A 18 -1.75 -14.92 16.67
C GLY A 18 -1.78 -15.11 15.15
N LEU A 19 -2.26 -16.27 14.67
CA LEU A 19 -2.46 -16.51 13.24
C LEU A 19 -3.55 -15.59 12.67
N TRP A 20 -4.69 -15.45 13.34
CA TRP A 20 -5.78 -14.57 12.89
C TRP A 20 -5.36 -13.11 12.82
N VAL A 21 -4.73 -12.59 13.89
CA VAL A 21 -4.19 -11.22 13.91
C VAL A 21 -3.30 -10.98 12.71
N ARG A 22 -2.40 -11.92 12.43
CA ARG A 22 -1.48 -11.85 11.31
C ARG A 22 -2.16 -11.89 9.94
N VAL A 23 -3.16 -12.75 9.75
CA VAL A 23 -3.96 -12.80 8.51
C VAL A 23 -4.70 -11.49 8.31
N VAL A 24 -5.33 -10.94 9.35
CA VAL A 24 -6.02 -9.65 9.28
C VAL A 24 -5.07 -8.52 8.90
N LEU A 25 -3.91 -8.43 9.56
CA LEU A 25 -2.87 -7.44 9.22
C LEU A 25 -2.41 -7.59 7.77
N LEU A 26 -2.19 -8.82 7.31
CA LEU A 26 -1.74 -9.11 5.96
C LEU A 26 -2.79 -8.67 4.92
N VAL A 27 -4.07 -8.98 5.15
CA VAL A 27 -5.17 -8.57 4.28
C VAL A 27 -5.27 -7.04 4.21
N VAL A 28 -5.18 -6.34 5.36
CA VAL A 28 -5.21 -4.88 5.40
C VAL A 28 -4.05 -4.27 4.60
N LEU A 29 -2.82 -4.77 4.77
CA LEU A 29 -1.66 -4.27 4.05
C LEU A 29 -1.73 -4.57 2.54
N LEU A 30 -2.16 -5.78 2.16
CA LEU A 30 -2.34 -6.14 0.74
C LEU A 30 -3.42 -5.28 0.08
N TRP A 31 -4.53 -5.02 0.78
CA TRP A 31 -5.58 -4.13 0.29
C TRP A 31 -5.07 -2.69 0.14
N GLY A 32 -4.32 -2.18 1.12
CA GLY A 32 -3.66 -0.88 1.04
C GLY A 32 -2.71 -0.77 -0.15
N ALA A 33 -1.85 -1.77 -0.34
CA ALA A 33 -0.90 -1.84 -1.44
C ALA A 33 -1.63 -1.85 -2.80
N LEU A 34 -2.71 -2.63 -2.93
CA LEU A 34 -3.53 -2.68 -4.14
C LEU A 34 -4.12 -1.29 -4.47
N LEU A 35 -4.71 -0.61 -3.48
CA LEU A 35 -5.26 0.73 -3.69
C LEU A 35 -4.19 1.75 -4.09
N THR A 36 -3.01 1.70 -3.46
CA THR A 36 -1.88 2.57 -3.83
C THR A 36 -1.46 2.32 -5.27
N VAL A 37 -1.28 1.06 -5.68
CA VAL A 37 -0.92 0.68 -7.05
C VAL A 37 -1.96 1.16 -8.07
N LEU A 38 -3.25 0.99 -7.79
CA LEU A 38 -4.32 1.46 -8.67
C LEU A 38 -4.34 2.98 -8.80
N SER A 39 -4.06 3.71 -7.71
CA SER A 39 -4.00 5.18 -7.72
C SER A 39 -2.73 5.77 -8.33
N ALA A 40 -1.66 4.98 -8.38
CA ALA A 40 -0.40 5.32 -9.04
C ALA A 40 -0.46 5.10 -10.56
N ASN A 41 -1.37 4.25 -11.03
CA ASN A 41 -1.58 3.97 -12.46
C ASN A 41 -3.02 4.36 -12.89
N PRO A 42 -3.39 5.65 -12.78
CA PRO A 42 -4.71 6.11 -13.19
C PRO A 42 -4.87 6.04 -14.72
N ARG A 43 -6.11 5.96 -15.20
CA ARG A 43 -6.41 6.00 -16.64
C ARG A 43 -6.48 7.44 -17.14
N GLU A 44 -5.85 7.73 -18.27
CA GLU A 44 -5.91 9.06 -18.87
C GLU A 44 -7.33 9.41 -19.34
N ARG A 45 -7.82 10.59 -18.95
CA ARG A 45 -9.14 11.13 -19.28
C ARG A 45 -9.06 12.64 -19.46
N SER A 46 -10.01 13.21 -20.21
CA SER A 46 -10.04 14.65 -20.48
C SER A 46 -10.56 15.45 -19.28
N ALA A 47 -10.29 16.76 -19.28
CA ALA A 47 -10.88 17.69 -18.31
C ALA A 47 -12.42 17.75 -18.41
N THR A 48 -12.97 17.55 -19.62
CA THR A 48 -14.42 17.52 -19.84
C THR A 48 -15.08 16.31 -19.19
N ASP A 49 -14.42 15.15 -19.21
CA ASP A 49 -14.88 13.94 -18.52
C ASP A 49 -14.90 14.16 -17.01
N PHE A 50 -13.88 14.83 -16.46
CA PHE A 50 -13.85 15.23 -15.06
C PHE A 50 -15.03 16.14 -14.69
N GLN A 51 -15.26 17.22 -15.45
CA GLN A 51 -16.38 18.15 -15.20
C GLN A 51 -17.73 17.44 -15.28
N THR A 52 -17.90 16.55 -16.28
CA THR A 52 -19.13 15.77 -16.44
C THR A 52 -19.36 14.86 -15.24
N ALA A 53 -18.34 14.13 -14.78
CA ALA A 53 -18.42 13.27 -13.60
C ALA A 53 -18.65 14.07 -12.30
N LEU A 54 -18.07 15.27 -12.20
CA LEU A 54 -18.22 16.18 -11.08
C LEU A 54 -19.68 16.69 -10.99
N HIS A 55 -20.24 17.17 -12.09
CA HIS A 55 -21.63 17.62 -12.15
C HIS A 55 -22.63 16.48 -11.92
N ALA A 56 -22.28 15.26 -12.32
CA ALA A 56 -23.09 14.06 -12.04
C ALA A 56 -23.00 13.59 -10.57
N GLY A 57 -22.18 14.21 -9.72
CA GLY A 57 -22.00 13.81 -8.32
C GLY A 57 -21.36 12.44 -8.14
N GLN A 58 -20.63 11.96 -9.14
CA GLN A 58 -20.04 10.60 -9.16
C GLN A 58 -18.65 10.56 -8.52
N ILE A 59 -17.99 11.70 -8.40
CA ILE A 59 -16.61 11.78 -7.89
C ILE A 59 -16.61 11.58 -6.37
N THR A 60 -15.86 10.59 -5.92
CA THR A 60 -15.69 10.29 -4.49
C THR A 60 -14.39 10.89 -3.93
N TYR A 61 -13.29 10.81 -4.69
CA TYR A 61 -11.99 11.32 -4.29
C TYR A 61 -11.38 12.19 -5.37
N VAL A 62 -10.72 13.28 -4.96
CA VAL A 62 -9.93 14.14 -5.84
C VAL A 62 -8.55 14.35 -5.21
N ILE A 63 -7.53 14.04 -5.98
CA ILE A 63 -6.13 14.26 -5.65
C ILE A 63 -5.58 15.24 -6.68
N TYR A 64 -5.05 16.37 -6.23
CA TYR A 64 -4.45 17.34 -7.15
C TYR A 64 -3.06 17.73 -6.70
N GLU A 65 -2.24 18.03 -7.69
CA GLU A 65 -0.88 18.50 -7.53
C GLU A 65 -0.69 19.78 -8.36
N GLY A 66 -0.01 20.75 -7.77
CA GLY A 66 0.13 22.07 -8.36
C GLY A 66 1.19 22.91 -7.68
N SER A 67 1.62 23.97 -8.37
CA SER A 67 2.53 24.98 -7.87
C SER A 67 1.82 26.34 -7.84
N GLY A 68 1.67 26.91 -6.64
CA GLY A 68 0.84 28.10 -6.45
C GLY A 68 -0.63 27.80 -6.76
N ASP A 69 -1.21 28.57 -7.70
CA ASP A 69 -2.60 28.41 -8.15
C ASP A 69 -2.74 27.53 -9.40
N HIS A 70 -1.64 27.12 -10.03
CA HIS A 70 -1.68 26.29 -11.23
C HIS A 70 -1.65 24.80 -10.87
N LEU A 71 -2.58 24.05 -11.46
CA LEU A 71 -2.63 22.59 -11.35
C LEU A 71 -1.78 21.97 -12.46
N HIS A 72 -0.97 20.99 -12.09
CA HIS A 72 -0.13 20.22 -13.02
C HIS A 72 -0.67 18.81 -13.24
N ASP A 73 -1.25 18.23 -12.19
CA ASP A 73 -1.88 16.92 -12.21
C ASP A 73 -3.21 16.96 -11.46
N LEU A 74 -4.24 16.38 -12.08
CA LEU A 74 -5.55 16.19 -11.48
C LEU A 74 -5.92 14.72 -11.61
N ARG A 75 -6.01 14.04 -10.47
CA ARG A 75 -6.47 12.66 -10.35
C ARG A 75 -7.79 12.62 -9.63
N TRP A 76 -8.72 11.79 -10.10
CA TRP A 76 -9.99 11.60 -9.43
C TRP A 76 -10.45 10.15 -9.49
N SER A 77 -11.43 9.84 -8.66
CA SER A 77 -11.96 8.49 -8.52
C SER A 77 -13.47 8.53 -8.38
N ILE A 78 -14.15 7.62 -9.09
CA ILE A 78 -15.61 7.38 -9.01
C ILE A 78 -15.92 6.26 -7.99
N GLY A 79 -14.89 5.68 -7.37
CA GLY A 79 -14.97 4.60 -6.41
C GLY A 79 -13.58 4.03 -6.10
N PRO A 80 -13.41 3.20 -5.06
CA PRO A 80 -12.08 2.86 -4.52
C PRO A 80 -11.12 2.26 -5.56
N LEU A 81 -11.63 1.63 -6.61
CA LEU A 81 -10.84 0.90 -7.61
C LEU A 81 -10.63 1.66 -8.93
N PHE A 82 -11.46 2.67 -9.23
CA PHE A 82 -11.42 3.37 -10.51
C PHE A 82 -10.79 4.74 -10.35
N TRP A 83 -9.58 4.88 -10.91
CA TRP A 83 -8.77 6.10 -10.85
C TRP A 83 -8.54 6.64 -12.26
N TYR A 84 -8.72 7.95 -12.40
CA TYR A 84 -8.58 8.69 -13.64
C TYR A 84 -7.62 9.87 -13.44
N GLN A 85 -6.97 10.29 -14.51
CA GLN A 85 -6.00 11.39 -14.51
C GLN A 85 -6.21 12.29 -15.72
N ALA A 86 -6.12 13.60 -15.51
CA ALA A 86 -6.04 14.59 -16.56
C ALA A 86 -4.75 15.41 -16.39
N LYS A 87 -3.86 15.34 -17.38
CA LYS A 87 -2.58 16.05 -17.40
C LYS A 87 -2.77 17.51 -17.82
N ALA A 88 -2.02 18.42 -17.20
CA ALA A 88 -2.11 19.86 -17.47
C ALA A 88 -1.62 20.28 -18.87
N SER A 89 -0.79 19.49 -19.55
CA SER A 89 0.00 19.96 -20.70
C SER A 89 -0.76 20.20 -22.01
N SER A 90 -2.09 20.00 -22.06
CA SER A 90 -2.87 20.34 -23.26
C SER A 90 -4.32 20.77 -23.04
N THR A 91 -4.94 20.44 -21.89
CA THR A 91 -6.41 20.56 -21.73
C THR A 91 -6.86 21.19 -20.40
N LEU A 92 -5.97 21.29 -19.39
CA LEU A 92 -6.36 21.72 -18.05
C LEU A 92 -5.96 23.18 -17.80
N THR A 93 -6.88 24.11 -18.02
CA THR A 93 -6.73 25.54 -17.62
C THR A 93 -7.39 25.80 -16.25
N TYR A 94 -7.38 24.80 -15.37
CA TYR A 94 -8.06 24.90 -14.08
C TYR A 94 -7.15 25.55 -13.05
N MET A 95 -7.59 26.66 -12.45
CA MET A 95 -6.91 27.19 -11.27
C MET A 95 -7.37 26.44 -10.02
N ARG A 96 -6.48 26.33 -9.03
CA ARG A 96 -6.77 25.67 -7.75
C ARG A 96 -8.02 26.23 -7.08
N ARG A 97 -8.17 27.56 -7.08
CA ARG A 97 -9.34 28.25 -6.51
C ARG A 97 -10.65 27.81 -7.17
N ASP A 98 -10.67 27.71 -8.49
CA ASP A 98 -11.85 27.35 -9.26
C ASP A 98 -12.21 25.88 -8.96
N LEU A 99 -11.20 25.00 -8.91
CA LEU A 99 -11.39 23.60 -8.56
C LEU A 99 -12.02 23.46 -7.17
N LEU A 100 -11.50 24.17 -6.18
CA LEU A 100 -12.02 24.10 -4.81
C LEU A 100 -13.44 24.67 -4.69
N ASN A 101 -13.74 25.73 -5.45
CA ASN A 101 -15.09 26.29 -5.51
C ASN A 101 -16.07 25.28 -6.11
N ASP A 102 -15.73 24.66 -7.24
CA ASP A 102 -16.61 23.69 -7.90
C ASP A 102 -16.82 22.43 -7.05
N LEU A 103 -15.76 21.93 -6.41
CA LEU A 103 -15.86 20.79 -5.48
C LEU A 103 -16.70 21.10 -4.24
N SER A 104 -16.78 22.37 -3.84
CA SER A 104 -17.62 22.79 -2.71
C SER A 104 -19.10 22.93 -3.08
N ALA A 105 -19.41 23.11 -4.37
CA ALA A 105 -20.77 23.27 -4.87
C ALA A 105 -21.51 21.94 -5.08
N VAL A 106 -20.78 20.82 -5.16
CA VAL A 106 -21.34 19.49 -5.43
C VAL A 106 -21.73 18.77 -4.13
N SER A 107 -22.85 18.03 -4.18
CA SER A 107 -23.33 17.15 -3.11
C SER A 107 -23.57 15.74 -3.66
N PRO A 108 -22.98 14.67 -3.10
CA PRO A 108 -22.12 14.66 -1.91
C PRO A 108 -20.74 15.29 -2.14
N ARG A 109 -20.18 15.90 -1.09
CA ARG A 109 -18.87 16.56 -1.18
C ARG A 109 -17.75 15.53 -1.33
N PRO A 110 -16.94 15.59 -2.41
CA PRO A 110 -15.82 14.68 -2.60
C PRO A 110 -14.72 14.92 -1.58
N VAL A 111 -13.95 13.86 -1.27
CA VAL A 111 -12.77 13.95 -0.41
C VAL A 111 -11.61 14.50 -1.24
N VAL A 112 -11.10 15.67 -0.84
CA VAL A 112 -10.06 16.39 -1.58
C VAL A 112 -8.72 16.29 -0.85
N ARG A 113 -7.67 15.88 -1.56
CA ARG A 113 -6.29 15.81 -1.05
C ARG A 113 -5.34 16.56 -1.98
N TRP A 114 -4.52 17.43 -1.39
CA TRP A 114 -3.39 18.05 -2.09
C TRP A 114 -2.14 17.19 -1.89
N VAL A 115 -1.39 16.96 -2.97
CA VAL A 115 -0.10 16.27 -2.93
C VAL A 115 0.96 17.23 -3.43
N SER A 116 2.01 17.44 -2.63
CA SER A 116 3.17 18.23 -3.03
C SER A 116 4.20 17.34 -3.71
N SER A 117 4.56 17.64 -4.96
CA SER A 117 5.63 16.97 -5.73
C SER A 117 6.98 16.86 -4.98
N ARG A 118 7.20 17.75 -4.00
CA ARG A 118 8.50 18.00 -3.37
C ARG A 118 8.99 16.87 -2.44
N ASN A 119 8.16 15.87 -2.08
CA ASN A 119 8.55 14.86 -1.08
C ASN A 119 9.05 13.51 -1.64
N ASN A 120 9.15 13.35 -2.96
CA ASN A 120 9.33 12.03 -3.59
C ASN A 120 10.76 11.43 -3.59
N GLY A 121 11.61 11.57 -2.56
CA GLY A 121 12.90 10.86 -2.70
C GLY A 121 13.96 10.82 -1.60
N GLY A 122 13.66 11.14 -0.34
CA GLY A 122 14.71 11.19 0.68
C GLY A 122 14.47 10.41 1.97
N GLY A 123 13.27 9.89 2.19
CA GLY A 123 12.92 9.22 3.44
C GLY A 123 13.58 7.84 3.57
N LEU A 124 14.06 7.50 4.77
CA LEU A 124 14.44 6.13 5.12
C LEU A 124 13.21 5.21 5.35
N LEU A 125 12.00 5.79 5.42
CA LEU A 125 10.76 5.07 5.66
C LEU A 125 9.98 4.95 4.36
N PRO A 126 9.26 3.82 4.16
CA PRO A 126 8.42 3.65 2.99
C PRO A 126 7.27 4.65 3.04
N ASP A 127 7.03 5.30 1.90
CA ASP A 127 6.02 6.32 1.76
C ASP A 127 4.61 5.72 1.51
N TRP A 128 4.56 4.57 0.85
CA TRP A 128 3.30 3.97 0.38
C TRP A 128 2.24 3.69 1.47
N PRO A 129 2.56 3.22 2.70
CA PRO A 129 1.50 2.88 3.67
C PRO A 129 0.81 4.14 4.21
N PHE A 130 1.45 5.31 4.06
CA PHE A 130 0.92 6.62 4.46
C PHE A 130 0.26 7.37 3.29
N GLN A 131 0.53 6.94 2.06
CA GLN A 131 0.03 7.60 0.84
C GLN A 131 -1.21 6.96 0.23
N VAL A 132 -1.81 5.94 0.86
CA VAL A 132 -3.07 5.34 0.40
C VAL A 132 -4.11 6.44 0.16
N PRO A 133 -4.78 6.47 -1.01
CA PRO A 133 -5.59 7.61 -1.43
C PRO A 133 -6.87 7.81 -0.61
N VAL A 134 -7.36 6.75 0.03
CA VAL A 134 -8.60 6.76 0.83
C VAL A 134 -8.26 7.02 2.31
N PRO A 135 -8.66 8.15 2.94
CA PRO A 135 -8.16 8.53 4.26
C PRO A 135 -8.41 7.50 5.38
N ARG A 136 -9.62 6.92 5.42
CA ARG A 136 -9.95 5.90 6.43
C ARG A 136 -9.11 4.64 6.27
N VAL A 137 -8.88 4.21 5.03
CA VAL A 137 -8.07 3.03 4.73
C VAL A 137 -6.59 3.33 4.96
N SER A 138 -6.12 4.53 4.63
CA SER A 138 -4.76 5.00 4.90
C SER A 138 -4.40 4.88 6.37
N TRP A 139 -5.30 5.29 7.27
CA TRP A 139 -5.08 5.12 8.71
C TRP A 139 -5.00 3.65 9.13
N LEU A 140 -5.90 2.79 8.63
CA LEU A 140 -5.87 1.35 8.92
C LEU A 140 -4.58 0.68 8.44
N VAL A 141 -4.14 1.01 7.23
CA VAL A 141 -2.90 0.50 6.63
C VAL A 141 -1.69 0.97 7.42
N THR A 142 -1.66 2.24 7.82
CA THR A 142 -0.62 2.80 8.69
C THR A 142 -0.54 2.06 10.03
N VAL A 143 -1.68 1.89 10.71
CA VAL A 143 -1.74 1.16 12.00
C VAL A 143 -1.30 -0.29 11.81
N ALA A 144 -1.75 -0.96 10.74
CA ALA A 144 -1.35 -2.34 10.45
C ALA A 144 0.16 -2.45 10.20
N TRP A 145 0.74 -1.49 9.48
CA TRP A 145 2.18 -1.43 9.22
C TRP A 145 2.98 -1.25 10.52
N ILE A 146 2.58 -0.29 11.36
CA ILE A 146 3.22 -0.02 12.67
C ILE A 146 3.12 -1.25 13.58
N ALA A 147 1.93 -1.85 13.69
CA ALA A 147 1.71 -3.05 14.49
C ALA A 147 2.61 -4.20 14.02
N THR A 148 2.71 -4.40 12.71
CA THR A 148 3.59 -5.41 12.12
C THR A 148 5.06 -5.16 12.44
N PHE A 149 5.50 -3.91 12.37
CA PHE A 149 6.87 -3.51 12.72
C PHE A 149 7.17 -3.78 14.20
N VAL A 150 6.24 -3.46 15.11
CA VAL A 150 6.37 -3.76 16.55
C VAL A 150 6.43 -5.27 16.80
N ILE A 151 5.59 -6.07 16.14
CA ILE A 151 5.63 -7.53 16.21
C ILE A 151 6.99 -8.07 15.74
N MET A 152 7.54 -7.51 14.66
CA MET A 152 8.86 -7.89 14.15
C MET A 152 9.97 -7.64 15.19
N ILE A 153 9.97 -6.47 15.86
CA ILE A 153 10.93 -6.16 16.94
C ILE A 153 10.75 -7.11 18.12
N GLY A 154 9.50 -7.36 18.53
CA GLY A 154 9.17 -8.27 19.63
C GLY A 154 9.55 -9.74 19.36
N THR A 155 9.68 -10.12 18.08
CA THR A 155 10.03 -11.50 17.70
C THR A 155 11.49 -11.80 18.02
N ALA A 156 11.74 -12.65 19.02
CA ALA A 156 13.09 -12.98 19.52
C ALA A 156 14.02 -13.56 18.44
N ARG A 157 13.50 -14.46 17.60
CA ARG A 157 14.30 -15.20 16.61
C ARG A 157 13.47 -15.45 15.34
N PRO A 158 13.42 -14.50 14.39
CA PRO A 158 12.80 -14.76 13.09
C PRO A 158 13.54 -15.91 12.40
N ARG A 159 12.80 -16.77 11.69
CA ARG A 159 13.31 -18.01 11.12
C ARG A 159 14.18 -17.77 9.88
N LEU A 160 13.74 -16.91 8.97
CA LEU A 160 14.40 -16.63 7.69
C LEU A 160 15.54 -15.65 7.79
N GLY A 161 15.57 -14.80 8.83
CA GLY A 161 16.60 -13.77 8.98
C GLY A 161 16.76 -13.30 10.42
N ASN A 162 17.80 -12.52 10.69
CA ASN A 162 17.89 -11.79 11.95
C ASN A 162 17.00 -10.52 11.90
N ARG A 163 16.80 -9.87 13.06
CA ARG A 163 15.96 -8.66 13.16
C ARG A 163 16.44 -7.52 12.28
N TRP A 164 17.75 -7.37 12.14
CA TRP A 164 18.36 -6.34 11.29
C TRP A 164 18.07 -6.58 9.80
N ALA A 165 18.06 -7.83 9.36
CA ALA A 165 17.73 -8.17 7.99
C ALA A 165 16.28 -7.77 7.66
N TRP A 166 15.34 -8.06 8.57
CA TRP A 166 13.95 -7.65 8.44
C TRP A 166 13.77 -6.13 8.57
N PHE A 167 14.49 -5.47 9.48
CA PHE A 167 14.47 -4.01 9.60
C PHE A 167 14.77 -3.34 8.25
N TRP A 168 15.82 -3.76 7.55
CA TRP A 168 16.15 -3.22 6.23
C TRP A 168 15.07 -3.46 5.17
N LEU A 169 14.43 -4.64 5.17
CA LEU A 169 13.33 -4.92 4.27
C LEU A 169 12.08 -4.08 4.57
N PHE A 170 11.83 -3.70 5.83
CA PHE A 170 10.73 -2.82 6.19
C PHE A 170 10.99 -1.37 5.81
N SER A 171 12.22 -0.88 6.02
CA SER A 171 12.57 0.52 5.82
C SER A 171 12.88 0.83 4.36
N VAL A 172 13.80 0.07 3.75
CA VAL A 172 14.30 0.33 2.39
C VAL A 172 13.55 -0.51 1.34
N GLY A 173 13.18 -1.75 1.68
CA GLY A 173 12.58 -2.68 0.72
C GLY A 173 11.08 -2.48 0.47
N GLU A 174 10.43 -1.59 1.22
CA GLU A 174 9.00 -1.23 1.21
C GLU A 174 7.98 -2.34 1.49
N ILE A 175 8.23 -3.57 1.03
CA ILE A 175 7.33 -4.73 1.13
C ILE A 175 7.66 -5.66 2.31
N GLY A 176 8.63 -5.28 3.16
CA GLY A 176 9.09 -6.10 4.28
C GLY A 176 7.98 -6.51 5.24
N ALA A 177 7.01 -5.63 5.49
CA ALA A 177 5.85 -5.93 6.34
C ALA A 177 5.00 -7.08 5.79
N ILE A 178 4.68 -7.06 4.50
CA ILE A 178 3.92 -8.11 3.81
C ILE A 178 4.71 -9.41 3.82
N MET A 179 6.00 -9.37 3.45
CA MET A 179 6.87 -10.56 3.43
C MET A 179 7.02 -11.18 4.82
N PHE A 180 7.15 -10.37 5.86
CA PHE A 180 7.25 -10.80 7.25
C PHE A 180 5.93 -11.45 7.70
N LEU A 181 4.79 -10.79 7.51
CA LEU A 181 3.48 -11.37 7.82
C LEU A 181 3.17 -12.59 6.95
N PHE A 182 3.76 -12.76 5.79
CA PHE A 182 3.56 -13.97 5.00
C PHE A 182 4.44 -15.13 5.49
N SER A 183 5.65 -14.83 5.96
CA SER A 183 6.70 -15.83 6.18
C SER A 183 7.05 -16.14 7.65
N GLU A 184 6.84 -15.20 8.57
CA GLU A 184 7.33 -15.24 9.96
C GLU A 184 6.22 -15.12 11.00
N PRO A 185 6.32 -15.83 12.15
CA PRO A 185 7.34 -16.81 12.51
C PRO A 185 7.17 -18.16 11.78
N ARG A 186 6.05 -18.33 11.07
CA ARG A 186 5.68 -19.53 10.32
C ARG A 186 5.13 -19.13 8.96
N ALA A 187 5.37 -19.89 7.90
CA ALA A 187 4.68 -19.63 6.65
C ALA A 187 3.14 -19.76 6.80
N VAL A 188 2.34 -18.77 6.37
CA VAL A 188 0.86 -18.80 6.49
C VAL A 188 0.28 -20.02 5.75
N TRP A 189 0.87 -20.41 4.62
CA TRP A 189 0.42 -21.53 3.78
C TRP A 189 0.75 -22.92 4.34
N ARG A 190 1.61 -23.03 5.37
CA ARG A 190 1.99 -24.33 5.97
C ARG A 190 1.14 -24.69 7.21
N GLY A 191 0.18 -23.87 7.60
CA GLY A 191 -0.72 -24.14 8.72
C GLY A 191 -0.04 -24.17 10.11
N LEU A 192 -0.69 -24.83 11.07
CA LEU A 192 -0.25 -24.90 12.48
C LEU A 192 0.80 -25.98 12.76
N GLY A 193 1.17 -26.78 11.76
CA GLY A 193 2.14 -27.86 11.88
C GLY A 193 3.54 -27.39 12.31
N PRO A 194 4.37 -28.30 12.86
CA PRO A 194 5.79 -28.02 13.09
C PRO A 194 6.47 -27.59 11.78
N GLN A 195 7.35 -26.59 11.85
CA GLN A 195 8.17 -26.19 10.70
C GLN A 195 9.63 -26.40 11.06
N GLU A 196 10.36 -27.03 10.13
CA GLU A 196 11.80 -27.13 10.25
C GLU A 196 12.45 -25.75 10.26
N PRO A 197 13.60 -25.61 10.97
CA PRO A 197 14.41 -24.41 10.88
C PRO A 197 14.81 -24.15 9.43
N ALA A 198 14.81 -22.89 9.00
CA ALA A 198 15.28 -22.55 7.66
C ALA A 198 16.79 -22.81 7.58
N SER A 199 17.23 -23.55 6.56
CA SER A 199 18.64 -23.67 6.19
C SER A 199 19.07 -22.37 5.52
N GLY A 200 19.89 -21.58 6.21
CA GLY A 200 20.34 -20.26 5.73
C GLY A 200 19.51 -19.11 6.27
N ARG A 201 19.94 -18.55 7.41
CA ARG A 201 19.35 -17.35 7.99
C ARG A 201 20.01 -16.12 7.37
N MET A 202 19.21 -15.24 6.81
CA MET A 202 19.67 -13.96 6.25
C MET A 202 20.29 -13.10 7.34
N SER A 203 21.55 -12.70 7.13
CA SER A 203 22.26 -11.75 8.00
C SER A 203 21.76 -10.33 7.76
N GLY A 204 22.12 -9.40 8.65
CA GLY A 204 21.71 -7.99 8.53
C GLY A 204 22.22 -7.35 7.24
N GLY A 205 23.47 -7.62 6.86
CA GLY A 205 24.06 -7.12 5.62
C GLY A 205 23.38 -7.70 4.37
N GLN A 206 23.03 -9.00 4.38
CA GLN A 206 22.28 -9.62 3.30
C GLN A 206 20.87 -9.02 3.16
N GLY A 207 20.19 -8.76 4.28
CA GLY A 207 18.89 -8.09 4.26
C GLY A 207 18.96 -6.67 3.71
N CYS A 208 20.03 -5.92 4.02
CA CYS A 208 20.28 -4.60 3.43
C CYS A 208 20.47 -4.68 1.91
N LEU A 209 21.35 -5.57 1.44
CA LEU A 209 21.57 -5.79 0.01
C LEU A 209 20.27 -6.16 -0.70
N MET A 210 19.49 -7.10 -0.14
CA MET A 210 18.22 -7.54 -0.71
C MET A 210 17.20 -6.40 -0.77
N ALA A 211 17.13 -5.57 0.27
CA ALA A 211 16.22 -4.42 0.30
C ALA A 211 16.56 -3.39 -0.78
N ILE A 212 17.85 -3.10 -1.01
CA ILE A 212 18.30 -2.22 -2.09
C ILE A 212 17.97 -2.83 -3.46
N CYS A 213 18.30 -4.11 -3.68
CA CYS A 213 17.99 -4.79 -4.92
C CYS A 213 16.48 -4.80 -5.22
N LEU A 214 15.65 -5.00 -4.19
CA LEU A 214 14.21 -5.02 -4.30
C LEU A 214 13.62 -3.64 -4.62
N ASN A 215 14.11 -2.59 -3.96
CA ASN A 215 13.69 -1.22 -4.26
C ASN A 215 14.06 -0.84 -5.71
N PHE A 216 15.28 -1.20 -6.14
CA PHE A 216 15.70 -1.01 -7.53
C PHE A 216 14.81 -1.79 -8.50
N LEU A 217 14.50 -3.05 -8.21
CA LEU A 217 13.61 -3.87 -9.03
C LEU A 217 12.21 -3.25 -9.13
N ILE A 218 11.62 -2.79 -8.03
CA ILE A 218 10.31 -2.14 -8.01
C ILE A 218 10.34 -0.87 -8.85
N SER A 219 11.39 -0.06 -8.73
CA SER A 219 11.58 1.16 -9.53
C SER A 219 11.68 0.86 -11.03
N VAL A 220 12.43 -0.18 -11.41
CA VAL A 220 12.52 -0.64 -12.80
C VAL A 220 11.18 -1.16 -13.30
N LEU A 221 10.48 -1.99 -12.52
CA LEU A 221 9.16 -2.50 -12.88
C LEU A 221 8.13 -1.37 -13.07
N ALA A 222 8.20 -0.33 -12.23
CA ALA A 222 7.37 0.87 -12.37
C ALA A 222 7.71 1.66 -13.64
N ALA A 223 8.99 1.75 -13.99
CA ALA A 223 9.44 2.46 -15.21
C ALA A 223 9.10 1.72 -16.51
N VAL A 224 9.08 0.37 -16.51
CA VAL A 224 8.92 -0.44 -17.74
C VAL A 224 7.45 -0.57 -18.18
N GLU A 225 6.51 0.20 -17.60
CA GLU A 225 5.06 0.15 -17.94
C GLU A 225 4.47 -1.28 -17.94
N ILE A 226 5.05 -2.24 -17.20
CA ILE A 226 4.51 -3.60 -17.07
C ILE A 226 3.09 -3.57 -16.46
N PHE A 227 2.71 -2.45 -15.83
CA PHE A 227 1.35 -2.13 -15.41
C PHE A 227 0.31 -2.05 -16.54
N GLY A 228 0.71 -1.83 -17.79
CA GLY A 228 -0.21 -1.93 -18.94
C GLY A 228 -0.88 -3.30 -19.03
N GLY A 229 -0.17 -4.37 -18.68
CA GLY A 229 -0.71 -5.74 -18.64
C GLY A 229 -1.75 -5.97 -17.52
N VAL A 230 -1.60 -5.26 -16.39
CA VAL A 230 -2.57 -5.33 -15.29
C VAL A 230 -3.84 -4.56 -15.67
N GLN A 231 -3.69 -3.39 -16.30
CA GLN A 231 -4.84 -2.63 -16.79
C GLN A 231 -5.62 -3.38 -17.88
N THR A 232 -4.94 -4.05 -18.82
CA THR A 232 -5.63 -4.87 -19.84
C THR A 232 -6.38 -6.04 -19.22
N LEU A 233 -5.83 -6.70 -18.20
CA LEU A 233 -6.55 -7.74 -17.45
C LEU A 233 -7.82 -7.18 -16.78
N PHE A 234 -7.72 -6.02 -16.12
CA PHE A 234 -8.90 -5.37 -15.52
C PHE A 234 -9.92 -4.93 -16.57
N ASP A 235 -9.48 -4.45 -17.73
CA ASP A 235 -10.38 -4.11 -18.83
C ASP A 235 -11.10 -5.32 -19.40
N VAL A 236 -10.45 -6.49 -19.42
CA VAL A 236 -11.10 -7.75 -19.80
C VAL A 236 -12.12 -8.17 -18.74
N LEU A 237 -11.79 -8.05 -17.46
CA LEU A 237 -12.71 -8.39 -16.35
C LEU A 237 -13.87 -7.41 -16.17
N ALA A 238 -13.72 -6.16 -16.60
CA ALA A 238 -14.74 -5.13 -16.49
C ALA A 238 -15.73 -5.10 -17.67
N ARG A 239 -15.54 -5.93 -18.69
CA ARG A 239 -16.53 -6.11 -19.76
C ARG A 239 -17.68 -6.99 -19.23
N PRO A 240 -18.93 -6.48 -19.25
CA PRO A 240 -20.09 -7.24 -18.79
C PRO A 240 -20.43 -8.41 -19.70
#